data_AF-A0A2T2X4K3-F1
#
_entry.id   AF-A0A2T2X4K3-F1
#
_cell.length_a   1.000
_cell.length_b   1.000
_cell.length_c   1.000
_cell.angle_alpha   90.00
_cell.angle_beta   90.00
_cell.angle_gamma   90.00
#
_symmetry.space_group_name_H-M   'P 1'
#
loop_
_entity.id
_entity.type
_entity.pdbx_description
1 polymer ?
#
loop_
_entity_poly.entity_id
_entity_poly.type
_entity_poly.pdbx_seq_one_letter_code
_entity_poly.pdbx_strand_id
1 'polypeptide(L)' 'MGGMMTMMWISNVLWIGLIIMLGLGIWYWIRSHSDIRRRDNDPLAILKLRLSRGEITLEEYEEIRKRLQS' A
#
# COMPACT_ATOMS: atom_id res chain seq x y z
N MET A 1 -26.48 -37.93 -21.02
CA MET A 1 -25.51 -37.99 -19.90
C MET A 1 -24.36 -36.96 -20.00
N GLY A 2 -24.20 -36.20 -21.09
CA GLY A 2 -23.11 -35.21 -21.20
C GLY A 2 -23.32 -33.86 -20.47
N GLY A 3 -24.57 -33.43 -20.28
CA GLY A 3 -24.89 -32.11 -19.71
C GLY A 3 -24.55 -31.93 -18.23
N MET A 4 -24.46 -33.00 -17.44
CA MET A 4 -24.07 -32.91 -16.03
C MET A 4 -22.57 -32.68 -15.86
N MET A 5 -21.74 -33.25 -16.75
CA MET A 5 -20.29 -33.03 -16.73
C MET A 5 -19.92 -31.60 -17.14
N THR A 6 -20.62 -31.01 -18.11
CA THR A 6 -20.36 -29.63 -18.53
C THR A 6 -20.71 -28.61 -17.45
N MET A 7 -21.80 -28.83 -16.70
CA MET A 7 -22.17 -27.98 -15.56
C MET A 7 -21.12 -27.96 -14.44
N MET A 8 -20.53 -29.12 -14.12
CA MET A 8 -19.46 -29.22 -13.11
C MET A 8 -18.18 -28.49 -13.54
N TRP A 9 -17.84 -28.54 -14.83
CA TRP A 9 -16.68 -27.83 -15.38
C TRP A 9 -16.87 -26.32 -15.37
N ILE A 10 -18.04 -25.85 -15.80
CA ILE A 10 -18.37 -24.42 -15.81
C ILE A 10 -18.32 -23.85 -14.39
N SER A 11 -18.90 -24.55 -13.41
CA SER A 11 -18.85 -24.15 -12.00
C SER A 11 -17.41 -24.04 -11.49
N ASN A 12 -16.54 -25.01 -11.82
CA ASN A 12 -15.14 -24.97 -11.38
C ASN A 12 -14.35 -23.82 -12.01
N VAL A 13 -14.53 -23.56 -13.30
CA VAL A 13 -13.85 -22.43 -13.99
C VAL A 13 -14.29 -21.10 -13.40
N LEU A 14 -15.58 -20.92 -13.10
CA LEU A 14 -16.10 -19.73 -12.44
C LEU A 14 -15.50 -19.54 -11.04
N TRP A 15 -15.39 -20.62 -10.25
CA TRP A 15 -14.78 -20.59 -8.92
C TRP A 15 -13.27 -20.27 -8.97
N ILE A 16 -12.54 -20.85 -9.93
CA ILE A 16 -11.13 -20.53 -10.13
C ILE A 16 -10.95 -19.06 -10.51
N GLY A 17 -11.80 -18.55 -11.42
CA GLY A 17 -11.82 -17.13 -11.79
C GLY A 17 -12.09 -16.22 -10.58
N LEU A 18 -13.04 -16.59 -9.72
CA LEU A 18 -13.35 -15.87 -8.48
C LEU A 18 -12.14 -15.81 -7.55
N ILE A 19 -11.45 -16.94 -7.33
CA ILE A 19 -10.27 -17.01 -6.46
C ILE A 19 -9.14 -16.14 -7.02
N ILE A 20 -8.90 -16.18 -8.34
CA ILE A 20 -7.90 -15.33 -8.98
C ILE A 20 -8.26 -13.86 -8.83
N MET A 21 -9.53 -13.49 -9.06
CA MET A 21 -10.01 -12.12 -8.93
C MET A 21 -9.88 -11.61 -7.49
N LEU A 22 -10.17 -12.45 -6.50
CA LEU A 22 -10.06 -12.12 -5.09
C LEU A 22 -8.59 -11.99 -4.66
N GLY A 23 -7.71 -12.88 -5.14
CA GLY A 23 -6.28 -12.81 -4.93
C GLY A 23 -5.65 -11.56 -5.55
N LEU A 24 -6.01 -11.21 -6.78
CA LEU A 24 -5.60 -9.97 -7.44
C LEU A 24 -6.15 -8.74 -6.74
N GLY A 25 -7.38 -8.79 -6.25
CA GLY A 25 -8.00 -7.71 -5.48
C GLY A 25 -7.25 -7.45 -4.17
N ILE A 26 -6.93 -8.50 -3.40
CA ILE A 26 -6.13 -8.40 -2.18
C ILE A 26 -4.73 -7.89 -2.50
N TRP A 27 -4.08 -8.45 -3.52
CA TRP A 27 -2.75 -8.02 -3.95
C TRP A 27 -2.73 -6.54 -4.35
N TYR A 28 -3.71 -6.09 -5.15
CA TYR A 28 -3.86 -4.70 -5.55
C TYR A 28 -4.16 -3.78 -4.35
N TRP A 29 -4.99 -4.24 -3.41
CA TRP A 29 -5.32 -3.48 -2.20
C TRP A 29 -4.11 -3.29 -1.27
N ILE A 30 -3.34 -4.37 -1.05
CA ILE A 30 -2.07 -4.32 -0.29
C ILE A 30 -1.03 -3.45 -1.01
N ARG A 31 -0.91 -3.59 -2.34
CA ARG A 31 -0.03 -2.75 -3.17
C ARG A 31 -0.43 -1.28 -3.08
N SER A 32 -1.71 -0.96 -3.15
CA SER A 32 -2.21 0.41 -3.08
C SER A 32 -2.03 1.03 -1.69
N HIS A 33 -2.15 0.25 -0.61
CA HIS A 33 -1.88 0.72 0.75
C HIS A 33 -0.38 0.81 1.11
N SER A 34 0.51 0.35 0.23
CA SER A 34 1.97 0.44 0.46
C SER A 34 2.56 1.83 0.20
N ASP A 35 1.75 2.80 -0.26
CA ASP A 35 2.17 4.21 -0.34
C ASP A 35 2.26 4.86 1.05
N ILE A 36 1.52 4.35 2.05
CA ILE A 36 1.57 4.90 3.42
C ILE A 36 2.95 4.64 4.07
N ARG A 37 3.62 3.52 3.75
CA ARG A 37 4.95 3.20 4.29
C ARG A 37 6.10 3.95 3.61
N ARG A 38 5.90 4.52 2.42
CA ARG A 38 6.90 5.43 1.84
C ARG A 38 6.97 6.77 2.57
N ARG A 39 5.89 7.14 3.27
CA ARG A 39 5.84 8.38 4.05
C ARG A 39 6.63 8.31 5.36
N ASP A 40 6.81 7.12 5.95
CA ASP A 40 7.58 6.97 7.20
C ASP A 40 9.10 7.01 6.98
N ASN A 41 9.57 6.69 5.77
CA ASN A 41 10.98 6.83 5.39
C ASN A 41 11.30 8.16 4.70
N ASP A 42 10.32 9.06 4.57
CA ASP A 42 10.57 10.41 4.09
C ASP A 42 11.31 11.19 5.20
N PRO A 43 12.55 11.65 4.98
CA PRO A 43 13.31 12.41 5.96
C PRO A 43 12.52 13.61 6.51
N LEU A 44 11.64 14.20 5.69
CA LEU A 44 10.77 15.31 6.09
C LEU A 44 9.68 14.90 7.09
N ALA A 45 9.14 13.68 6.97
CA ALA A 45 8.14 13.17 7.92
C ALA A 45 8.77 12.90 9.29
N ILE A 46 9.99 12.36 9.31
CA ILE A 46 10.77 12.16 10.54
C ILE A 46 11.06 13.52 11.21
N LEU A 47 11.48 14.52 10.44
CA LEU A 47 11.72 15.87 10.96
C LEU A 47 10.46 16.51 11.54
N LYS A 48 9.32 16.37 10.85
CA LYS A 48 8.03 16.89 11.33
C LYS A 48 7.61 16.21 12.64
N LEU A 49 7.84 14.90 12.76
CA LEU A 49 7.58 14.16 13.99
C LEU A 49 8.44 14.67 15.15
N ARG A 50 9.74 14.88 14.93
CA ARG A 50 10.67 15.41 15.94
C ARG A 50 10.30 16.81 16.39
N LEU A 51 9.91 17.69 15.46
CA LEU A 51 9.40 19.03 15.78
C LEU A 51 8.13 18.96 16.63
N SER A 52 7.20 18.06 16.29
CA SER A 52 5.95 17.88 17.06
C SER A 52 6.17 17.34 18.48
N ARG A 53 7.26 16.59 18.69
CA ARG A 53 7.68 16.12 20.01
C ARG A 53 8.47 17.17 20.80
N GLY A 54 8.85 18.28 20.17
CA GLY A 54 9.73 19.29 20.76
C GLY A 54 11.19 18.83 20.89
N GLU A 55 11.60 17.79 20.17
CA GLU A 55 13.00 17.31 20.15
C GLU A 55 13.92 18.25 19.36
N ILE A 56 13.36 19.08 18.48
CA ILE A 56 14.05 20.09 17.68
C ILE A 56 13.25 21.40 17.68
N THR A 57 13.92 22.52 17.46
CA THR A 57 13.27 23.82 17.29
C THR A 57 12.77 24.03 15.86
N LEU A 58 11.92 25.05 15.67
CA LEU A 58 11.43 25.43 14.34
C LEU A 58 12.57 25.87 13.41
N GLU A 59 13.60 26.51 13.96
CA GLU A 59 14.78 26.99 13.23
C GLU A 59 15.63 25.82 12.73
N GLU A 60 15.88 24.82 13.59
CA GLU A 60 16.58 23.59 13.21
C GLU A 60 15.80 22.81 12.14
N TYR A 61 14.47 22.77 12.25
CA TYR A 61 13.61 22.15 11.23
C TYR A 61 13.74 22.85 9.87
N GLU A 62 13.67 24.18 9.83
CA GLU A 62 13.80 24.99 8.62
C GLU A 62 15.16 24.78 7.93
N GLU A 63 16.24 24.72 8.71
CA GLU A 63 17.59 24.53 8.18
C GLU A 63 17.75 23.15 7.52
N ILE A 64 17.32 22.09 8.20
CA ILE A 64 17.42 20.73 7.68
C ILE A 64 16.47 20.54 6.49
N ARG A 65 15.27 21.14 6.52
CA ARG A 65 14.32 21.13 5.41
C ARG A 65 14.91 21.74 4.15
N LYS A 66 15.59 22.89 4.26
CA LYS A 66 16.25 23.54 3.12
C LYS A 66 17.35 22.68 2.51
N ARG A 67 18.14 21.99 3.34
CA ARG A 67 19.21 21.08 2.89
C ARG A 67 18.69 19.82 2.18
N LEU A 68 17.50 19.34 2.54
CA LEU A 68 16.87 18.16 1.92
C LEU A 68 16.18 18.46 0.57
N GLN A 69 15.90 19.74 0.29
CA GLN A 69 15.24 20.19 -0.94
C GLN A 69 16.21 20.70 -2.02
N SER A 70 17.51 20.81 -1.71
CA SER A 70 18.58 21.16 -2.66
C SER A 70 19.17 19.92 -3.32
#